data_AF-A0A0Q5N118-F1
#
_entry.id   AF-A0A0Q5N118-F1
#
_cell.length_a   1.000
_cell.length_b   1.000
_cell.length_c   1.000
_cell.angle_alpha   90.00
_cell.angle_beta   90.00
_cell.angle_gamma   90.00
#
_symmetry.space_group_name_H-M   'P 1'
#
loop_
_entity.id
_entity.type
_entity.pdbx_description
1 polymer ?
#
loop_
_entity_poly.entity_id
_entity_poly.type
_entity_poly.pdbx_seq_one_letter_code
_entity_poly.pdbx_strand_id
1 'polypeptide(L)'
;MPSLTLMDVQPYLTPAVALIGAMSASFIAWRFGSIQADIARQQARTAQNKLKLDLFDKRVAVYNAIAEYINLSPESVAERGGMGDYIPRFAPVKWLFDEKIADWLYGELLPQVAIYHLEGAMLVFVNGHPVDMQQYTKFNDMGAALQDQHLQLANLFRPYLQLEHGPST
;
A
#
# COMPACT_ATOMS: atom_id res chain seq x y z
N MET A 1 87.42 10.55 -0.72
CA MET A 1 86.07 9.95 -0.62
C MET A 1 85.07 11.06 -0.91
N PRO A 2 84.30 10.98 -2.02
CA PRO A 2 83.36 12.05 -2.35
C PRO A 2 82.15 11.96 -1.42
N SER A 3 81.90 13.02 -0.66
CA SER A 3 80.70 13.18 0.16
C SER A 3 79.53 13.54 -0.75
N LEU A 4 78.57 12.62 -0.90
CA LEU A 4 77.28 12.89 -1.54
C LEU A 4 76.58 14.03 -0.81
N THR A 5 76.55 15.22 -1.41
CA THR A 5 75.83 16.38 -0.90
C THR A 5 74.34 16.24 -1.24
N LEU A 6 73.47 16.69 -0.34
CA LEU A 6 72.00 16.60 -0.44
C LEU A 6 71.40 17.19 -1.74
N MET A 7 72.18 17.93 -2.54
CA MET A 7 71.78 18.54 -3.81
C MET A 7 71.62 17.55 -4.97
N ASP A 8 72.34 16.42 -5.00
CA ASP A 8 72.27 15.47 -6.13
C ASP A 8 71.01 14.58 -6.14
N VAL A 9 70.33 14.45 -4.99
CA VAL A 9 69.11 13.65 -4.84
C VAL A 9 67.82 14.47 -5.01
N GLN A 10 67.92 15.80 -4.91
CA GLN A 10 66.78 16.72 -4.99
C GLN A 10 65.93 16.61 -6.28
N PRO A 11 66.51 16.47 -7.50
CA PRO A 11 65.69 16.38 -8.72
C PRO A 11 64.90 15.07 -8.85
N TYR A 12 65.25 14.02 -8.08
CA TYR A 12 64.55 12.73 -8.09
C TYR A 12 63.47 12.64 -7.00
N LEU A 13 63.54 13.47 -5.96
CA LEU A 13 62.57 13.49 -4.86
C LEU A 13 61.21 14.03 -5.31
N THR A 14 61.19 15.07 -6.15
CA THR A 14 59.95 15.71 -6.65
C THR A 14 59.03 14.75 -7.42
N PRO A 15 59.52 13.99 -8.44
CA PRO A 15 58.68 13.02 -9.15
C PRO A 15 58.27 11.82 -8.27
N ALA A 16 59.14 11.37 -7.36
CA ALA A 16 58.81 10.29 -6.43
C ALA A 16 57.65 10.67 -5.48
N VAL A 17 57.69 11.89 -4.93
CA VAL A 17 56.62 12.41 -4.05
C VAL A 17 55.30 12.58 -4.83
N ALA A 18 55.36 13.08 -6.06
CA ALA A 18 54.17 13.21 -6.91
C ALA A 18 53.50 11.86 -7.20
N LEU A 19 54.30 10.82 -7.44
CA LEU A 19 53.82 9.47 -7.74
C LEU A 19 53.15 8.81 -6.53
N ILE A 20 53.76 8.94 -5.34
CA ILE A 20 53.16 8.49 -4.07
C ILE A 20 51.85 9.22 -3.78
N GLY A 21 51.82 10.55 -4.03
CA GLY A 21 50.61 11.36 -3.90
C GLY A 21 49.49 10.88 -4.83
N ALA A 22 49.80 10.65 -6.11
CA ALA A 22 48.84 10.17 -7.10
C ALA A 22 48.30 8.76 -6.79
N MET A 23 49.16 7.85 -6.32
CA MET A 23 48.76 6.51 -5.90
C MET A 23 47.83 6.56 -4.68
N SER A 24 48.16 7.40 -3.69
CA SER A 24 47.35 7.58 -2.49
C SER A 24 45.97 8.16 -2.84
N ALA A 25 45.93 9.19 -3.69
CA ALA A 25 44.69 9.78 -4.19
C ALA A 25 43.83 8.76 -4.96
N SER A 26 44.46 7.96 -5.84
CA SER A 26 43.77 6.92 -6.62
C SER A 26 43.18 5.83 -5.73
N PHE A 27 43.93 5.38 -4.72
CA PHE A 27 43.46 4.38 -3.76
C PHE A 27 42.27 4.90 -2.93
N ILE A 28 42.36 6.14 -2.46
CA ILE A 28 41.27 6.80 -1.71
C ILE A 28 40.03 6.96 -2.60
N ALA A 29 40.18 7.41 -3.84
CA ALA A 29 39.10 7.54 -4.80
C ALA A 29 38.42 6.19 -5.10
N TRP A 30 39.21 5.12 -5.30
CA TRP A 30 38.69 3.77 -5.48
C TRP A 30 37.91 3.28 -4.25
N ARG A 31 38.45 3.50 -3.05
CA ARG A 31 37.77 3.15 -1.79
C ARG A 31 36.44 3.89 -1.64
N PHE A 32 36.41 5.20 -1.83
CA PHE A 32 35.17 5.97 -1.76
C PHE A 32 34.16 5.54 -2.83
N GLY A 33 34.61 5.26 -4.05
CA GLY A 33 33.75 4.73 -5.11
C GLY A 33 33.13 3.38 -4.75
N SER A 34 33.91 2.47 -4.15
CA SER A 34 33.42 1.16 -3.72
C SER A 34 32.35 1.27 -2.62
N ILE A 35 32.59 2.14 -1.63
CA ILE A 35 31.63 2.38 -0.52
C ILE A 35 30.34 3.02 -1.06
N GLN A 36 30.44 4.00 -1.96
CA GLN A 36 29.27 4.63 -2.57
C GLN A 36 28.43 3.63 -3.37
N ALA A 37 29.07 2.70 -4.08
CA ALA A 37 28.37 1.65 -4.80
C ALA A 37 27.58 0.72 -3.85
N ASP A 38 28.16 0.36 -2.70
CA ASP A 38 27.49 -0.48 -1.72
C ASP A 38 26.34 0.24 -1.01
N ILE A 39 26.52 1.53 -0.66
CA ILE A 39 25.45 2.36 -0.11
C ILE A 39 24.30 2.49 -1.10
N ALA A 40 24.58 2.76 -2.39
CA ALA A 40 23.55 2.86 -3.42
C ALA A 40 22.76 1.55 -3.59
N ARG A 41 23.44 0.39 -3.53
CA ARG A 41 22.78 -0.92 -3.56
C ARG A 41 21.86 -1.12 -2.35
N GLN A 42 22.31 -0.72 -1.16
CA GLN A 42 21.49 -0.80 0.06
C GLN A 42 20.28 0.14 -0.03
N GLN A 43 20.47 1.38 -0.49
CA GLN A 43 19.38 2.34 -0.68
C GLN A 43 18.35 1.84 -1.68
N ALA A 44 18.78 1.21 -2.78
CA ALA A 44 17.87 0.61 -3.76
C ALA A 44 17.02 -0.50 -3.13
N ARG A 45 17.64 -1.39 -2.33
CA ARG A 45 16.90 -2.45 -1.60
C ARG A 45 15.92 -1.87 -0.58
N THR A 46 16.34 -0.86 0.18
CA THR A 46 15.47 -0.19 1.15
C THR A 46 14.29 0.50 0.47
N ALA A 47 14.51 1.18 -0.66
CA ALA A 47 13.46 1.81 -1.44
C ALA A 47 12.45 0.78 -1.97
N GLN A 48 12.93 -0.36 -2.48
CA GLN A 48 12.07 -1.46 -2.92
C GLN A 48 11.23 -2.03 -1.77
N ASN A 49 11.83 -2.28 -0.61
CA ASN A 49 11.10 -2.77 0.56
C ASN A 49 10.07 -1.76 1.05
N LYS A 50 10.43 -0.47 1.05
CA LYS A 50 9.51 0.61 1.42
C LYS A 50 8.32 0.71 0.46
N LEU A 51 8.56 0.56 -0.85
CA LEU A 51 7.49 0.55 -1.85
C LEU A 51 6.54 -0.63 -1.64
N LYS A 52 7.06 -1.82 -1.34
CA LYS A 52 6.24 -3.00 -1.03
C LYS A 52 5.37 -2.77 0.20
N LEU A 53 5.94 -2.21 1.26
CA LEU A 53 5.20 -1.88 2.48
C LEU A 53 4.11 -0.84 2.22
N ASP A 54 4.42 0.24 1.51
CA ASP A 54 3.46 1.29 1.17
C ASP A 54 2.28 0.76 0.33
N LEU A 55 2.56 -0.13 -0.64
CA LEU A 55 1.50 -0.81 -1.40
C LEU A 55 0.64 -1.73 -0.52
N PHE A 56 1.27 -2.46 0.40
CA PHE A 56 0.56 -3.31 1.35
C PHE A 56 -0.37 -2.49 2.25
N ASP A 57 0.13 -1.40 2.84
CA ASP A 57 -0.65 -0.52 3.71
C ASP A 57 -1.86 0.08 2.96
N LYS A 58 -1.66 0.50 1.70
CA LYS A 58 -2.74 0.98 0.83
C LYS A 58 -3.79 -0.09 0.55
N ARG A 59 -3.38 -1.34 0.30
CA ARG A 59 -4.30 -2.46 0.09
C ARG A 59 -5.11 -2.77 1.36
N VAL A 60 -4.45 -2.80 2.51
CA VAL A 60 -5.10 -2.99 3.82
C VAL A 60 -6.09 -1.86 4.10
N ALA A 61 -5.76 -0.61 3.77
CA ALA A 61 -6.65 0.53 3.96
C ALA A 61 -7.95 0.39 3.16
N VAL A 62 -7.87 -0.06 1.89
CA VAL A 62 -9.07 -0.32 1.07
C VAL A 62 -9.88 -1.49 1.62
N TYR A 63 -9.21 -2.60 1.98
CA TYR A 63 -9.88 -3.75 2.61
C TYR A 63 -10.66 -3.33 3.86
N ASN A 64 -10.02 -2.58 4.76
CA ASN A 64 -10.64 -2.11 5.99
C ASN A 64 -11.80 -1.15 5.72
N ALA A 65 -11.68 -0.26 4.72
CA ALA A 65 -12.76 0.64 4.35
C ALA A 65 -14.00 -0.14 3.84
N ILE A 66 -13.79 -1.19 3.04
CA ILE A 66 -14.89 -2.03 2.55
C ILE A 66 -15.49 -2.85 3.70
N ALA A 67 -14.65 -3.45 4.55
CA ALA A 67 -15.09 -4.23 5.70
C ALA A 67 -15.87 -3.37 6.71
N GLU A 68 -15.42 -2.14 6.95
CA GLU A 68 -16.15 -1.15 7.75
C GLU A 68 -17.52 -0.88 7.12
N TYR A 69 -17.57 -0.62 5.82
CA TYR A 69 -18.80 -0.29 5.11
C TYR A 69 -19.85 -1.41 5.15
N ILE A 70 -19.44 -2.66 4.96
CA ILE A 70 -20.34 -3.84 5.08
C ILE A 70 -20.96 -3.93 6.49
N ASN A 71 -20.21 -3.56 7.52
CA ASN A 71 -20.62 -3.69 8.92
C ASN A 71 -21.41 -2.47 9.44
N LEU A 72 -21.60 -1.42 8.65
CA LEU A 72 -22.38 -0.26 9.11
C LEU A 72 -23.85 -0.63 9.26
N SER A 73 -24.45 -0.17 10.35
CA SER A 73 -25.91 -0.21 10.47
C SER A 73 -26.54 0.82 9.53
N PRO A 74 -27.77 0.58 9.03
CA PRO A 74 -28.50 1.58 8.25
C PRO A 74 -28.60 2.95 8.94
N GLU A 75 -28.78 2.98 10.26
CA GLU A 75 -28.79 4.21 11.06
C GLU A 75 -27.45 4.94 10.99
N SER A 76 -26.33 4.23 11.16
CA SER A 76 -25.00 4.83 11.14
C SER A 76 -24.60 5.41 9.78
N VAL A 77 -25.14 4.87 8.67
CA VAL A 77 -24.92 5.41 7.33
C VAL A 77 -25.66 6.74 7.17
N ALA A 78 -26.89 6.85 7.68
CA ALA A 78 -27.66 8.09 7.62
C ALA A 78 -26.98 9.23 8.41
N GLU A 79 -26.35 8.92 9.55
CA GLU A 79 -25.63 9.89 10.38
C GLU A 79 -24.31 10.36 9.75
N ARG A 80 -23.63 9.48 8.99
CA ARG A 80 -22.29 9.74 8.42
C ARG A 80 -22.34 10.26 6.97
N GLY A 81 -23.31 11.10 6.62
CA GLY A 81 -23.37 11.71 5.28
C GLY A 81 -23.78 10.75 4.15
N GLY A 82 -24.17 9.52 4.47
CA GLY A 82 -24.62 8.53 3.50
C GLY A 82 -23.49 7.83 2.74
N MET A 83 -23.84 7.17 1.63
CA MET A 83 -22.90 6.40 0.82
C MET A 83 -21.82 7.26 0.15
N GLY A 84 -22.08 8.57 0.00
CA GLY A 84 -21.18 9.52 -0.66
C GLY A 84 -19.81 9.62 0.01
N ASP A 85 -19.73 9.42 1.32
CA ASP A 85 -18.49 9.52 2.10
C ASP A 85 -17.59 8.28 1.94
N TYR A 86 -18.16 7.15 1.53
CA TYR A 86 -17.44 5.88 1.39
C TYR A 86 -16.91 5.64 -0.03
N ILE A 87 -17.60 6.10 -1.07
CA ILE A 87 -17.18 5.91 -2.47
C ILE A 87 -15.74 6.39 -2.74
N PRO A 88 -15.28 7.57 -2.27
CA PRO A 88 -13.90 8.02 -2.46
C PRO A 88 -12.87 7.08 -1.82
N ARG A 89 -13.22 6.42 -0.72
CA ARG A 89 -12.35 5.46 -0.01
C ARG A 89 -12.14 4.18 -0.82
N PHE A 90 -13.05 3.88 -1.76
CA PHE A 90 -12.98 2.73 -2.66
C PHE A 90 -12.32 3.03 -4.00
N ALA A 91 -12.21 4.31 -4.39
CA ALA A 91 -11.64 4.72 -5.67
C ALA A 91 -10.25 4.12 -5.99
N PRO A 92 -9.36 3.85 -5.00
CA PRO A 92 -8.08 3.21 -5.28
C PRO A 92 -8.17 1.75 -5.74
N VAL A 93 -9.33 1.08 -5.64
CA VAL A 93 -9.42 -0.38 -5.85
C VAL A 93 -8.92 -0.79 -7.23
N LYS A 94 -9.27 -0.04 -8.29
CA LYS A 94 -8.88 -0.33 -9.67
C LYS A 94 -7.37 -0.19 -9.95
N TRP A 95 -6.63 0.43 -9.04
CA TRP A 95 -5.18 0.66 -9.17
C TRP A 95 -4.37 -0.27 -8.27
N LEU A 96 -4.95 -0.75 -7.17
CA LEU A 96 -4.26 -1.55 -6.16
C LEU A 96 -4.51 -3.05 -6.30
N PHE A 97 -5.56 -3.42 -7.03
CA PHE A 97 -6.07 -4.78 -7.18
C PHE A 97 -6.44 -5.06 -8.64
N ASP A 98 -6.62 -6.35 -8.96
CA ASP A 98 -7.03 -6.77 -10.29
C ASP A 98 -8.50 -6.40 -10.56
N GLU A 99 -8.86 -6.38 -11.85
CA GLU A 99 -10.19 -6.00 -12.36
C GLU A 99 -11.32 -6.78 -11.68
N LYS A 100 -11.10 -8.06 -11.37
CA LYS A 100 -12.06 -8.91 -10.65
C LYS A 100 -12.54 -8.30 -9.32
N ILE A 101 -11.66 -7.65 -8.55
CA ILE A 101 -12.05 -7.03 -7.28
C ILE A 101 -12.88 -5.77 -7.53
N ALA A 102 -12.53 -4.99 -8.54
CA ALA A 102 -13.30 -3.82 -8.93
C ALA A 102 -14.70 -4.23 -9.42
N ASP A 103 -14.80 -5.25 -10.27
CA ASP A 103 -16.06 -5.77 -10.80
C ASP A 103 -16.96 -6.29 -9.69
N TRP A 104 -16.42 -7.07 -8.75
CA TRP A 104 -17.17 -7.53 -7.58
C TRP A 104 -17.62 -6.36 -6.70
N LEU A 105 -16.74 -5.40 -6.43
CA LEU A 105 -17.07 -4.25 -5.58
C LEU A 105 -18.19 -3.40 -6.18
N TYR A 106 -18.04 -2.98 -7.44
CA TYR A 106 -18.96 -2.04 -8.10
C TYR A 106 -20.21 -2.74 -8.66
N GLY A 107 -20.07 -3.97 -9.13
CA GLY A 107 -21.15 -4.73 -9.77
C GLY A 107 -22.02 -5.53 -8.79
N GLU A 108 -21.45 -5.99 -7.68
CA GLU A 108 -22.15 -6.89 -6.74
C GLU A 108 -22.32 -6.26 -5.36
N LEU A 109 -21.23 -5.87 -4.70
CA LEU A 109 -21.27 -5.45 -3.30
C LEU A 109 -22.01 -4.13 -3.10
N LEU A 110 -21.58 -3.06 -3.78
CA LEU A 110 -22.14 -1.73 -3.56
C LEU A 110 -23.64 -1.67 -3.83
N PRO A 111 -24.19 -2.26 -4.91
CA PRO A 111 -25.64 -2.33 -5.11
C PRO A 111 -26.36 -3.05 -3.97
N GLN A 112 -25.85 -4.18 -3.48
CA GLN A 112 -26.48 -4.94 -2.38
C GLN A 112 -26.51 -4.14 -1.08
N VAL A 113 -25.37 -3.57 -0.69
CA VAL A 113 -25.26 -2.73 0.52
C VAL A 113 -26.15 -1.49 0.40
N ALA A 114 -26.22 -0.89 -0.80
CA ALA A 114 -27.08 0.27 -1.04
C ALA A 114 -28.56 -0.06 -0.81
N ILE A 115 -29.05 -1.17 -1.36
CA ILE A 115 -30.44 -1.60 -1.17
C ILE A 115 -30.68 -1.93 0.31
N TYR A 116 -29.75 -2.62 0.98
CA TYR A 116 -29.87 -2.94 2.41
C TYR A 116 -30.05 -1.69 3.28
N HIS A 117 -29.25 -0.64 3.04
CA HIS A 117 -29.38 0.61 3.79
C HIS A 117 -30.68 1.34 3.47
N LEU A 118 -31.12 1.36 2.21
CA LEU A 118 -32.39 1.99 1.82
C LEU A 118 -33.58 1.29 2.49
N GLU A 119 -33.61 -0.04 2.46
CA GLU A 119 -34.65 -0.85 3.12
C GLU A 119 -34.62 -0.67 4.65
N GLY A 120 -33.43 -0.68 5.26
CA GLY A 120 -33.28 -0.42 6.69
C GLY A 120 -33.74 0.98 7.09
N ALA A 121 -33.42 2.00 6.29
CA ALA A 121 -33.92 3.36 6.51
C ALA A 121 -35.45 3.41 6.43
N MET A 122 -36.06 2.77 5.42
CA MET A 122 -37.52 2.71 5.30
C MET A 122 -38.18 2.06 6.52
N LEU A 123 -37.61 0.98 7.06
CA LEU A 123 -38.12 0.34 8.27
C LEU A 123 -38.08 1.26 9.51
N VAL A 124 -37.07 2.12 9.63
CA VAL A 124 -36.93 3.07 10.74
C VAL A 124 -37.86 4.29 10.57
N PHE A 125 -38.03 4.80 9.34
CA PHE A 125 -38.78 6.04 9.08
C PHE A 125 -40.30 5.86 8.91
N VAL A 126 -40.80 4.62 8.82
CA VAL A 126 -42.24 4.34 8.78
C VAL A 126 -42.84 4.58 10.18
N ASN A 127 -43.17 5.84 10.44
CA ASN A 127 -43.83 6.35 11.64
C ASN A 127 -45.12 5.58 11.98
N GLY A 128 -45.03 4.58 12.85
CA GLY A 128 -46.17 4.01 13.56
C GLY A 128 -47.06 3.04 12.77
N HIS A 129 -46.69 2.67 11.54
CA HIS A 129 -47.33 1.54 10.87
C HIS A 129 -46.62 0.24 11.26
N PRO A 130 -47.37 -0.84 11.55
CA PRO A 130 -46.76 -2.13 11.84
C PRO A 130 -45.93 -2.55 10.63
N VAL A 131 -44.64 -2.84 10.86
CA VAL A 131 -43.76 -3.44 9.86
C VAL A 131 -44.40 -4.75 9.43
N ASP A 132 -44.63 -4.90 8.12
CA ASP A 132 -45.09 -6.16 7.55
C ASP A 132 -44.02 -7.24 7.78
N MET A 133 -44.43 -8.41 8.27
CA MET A 133 -43.52 -9.53 8.54
C MET A 133 -42.75 -9.96 7.29
N GLN A 134 -43.33 -9.77 6.10
CA GLN A 134 -42.65 -10.01 4.84
C GLN A 134 -41.47 -9.03 4.62
N GLN A 135 -41.64 -7.75 4.95
CA GLN A 135 -40.56 -6.75 4.86
C GLN A 135 -39.45 -7.03 5.86
N TYR A 136 -39.81 -7.40 7.10
CA TYR A 136 -38.83 -7.77 8.13
C TYR A 136 -38.00 -9.00 7.72
N THR A 137 -38.65 -10.03 7.19
CA THR A 137 -37.97 -11.24 6.71
C THR A 137 -37.01 -10.91 5.56
N LYS A 138 -37.48 -10.14 4.56
CA LYS A 138 -36.62 -9.68 3.46
C LYS A 138 -35.39 -8.91 3.96
N PHE A 139 -35.57 -8.01 4.92
CA PHE A 139 -34.46 -7.26 5.51
C PHE A 139 -33.44 -8.17 6.21
N ASN A 140 -33.91 -9.16 6.98
CA ASN A 140 -33.04 -10.13 7.62
C ASN A 140 -32.28 -11.00 6.61
N ASP A 141 -32.94 -11.44 5.54
CA ASP A 141 -32.32 -12.21 4.46
C ASP A 141 -31.21 -11.41 3.77
N MET A 142 -31.41 -10.10 3.58
CA MET A 142 -30.39 -9.20 3.06
C MET A 142 -29.20 -9.05 4.02
N GLY A 143 -29.46 -8.95 5.33
CA GLY A 143 -28.40 -8.95 6.34
C GLY A 143 -27.57 -10.24 6.32
N ALA A 144 -28.21 -11.40 6.15
CA ALA A 144 -27.51 -12.67 5.98
C ALA A 144 -26.67 -12.70 4.69
N ALA A 145 -27.19 -12.19 3.57
CA ALA A 145 -26.44 -12.09 2.33
C ALA A 145 -25.20 -11.18 2.46
N LEU A 146 -25.30 -10.07 3.22
CA LEU A 146 -24.13 -9.21 3.51
C LEU A 146 -23.08 -9.92 4.37
N GLN A 147 -23.50 -10.80 5.28
CA GLN A 147 -22.56 -11.63 6.03
C GLN A 147 -21.78 -12.57 5.11
N ASP A 148 -22.42 -13.14 4.09
CA ASP A 148 -21.73 -13.94 3.07
C ASP A 148 -20.75 -13.09 2.26
N GLN A 149 -21.10 -11.84 1.93
CA GLN A 149 -20.19 -10.91 1.28
C GLN A 149 -18.96 -10.59 2.14
N HIS A 150 -19.10 -10.56 3.46
CA HIS A 150 -17.96 -10.39 4.37
C HIS A 150 -16.97 -11.57 4.28
N LEU A 151 -17.47 -12.79 4.14
CA LEU A 151 -16.62 -13.97 3.92
C LEU A 151 -15.95 -13.95 2.53
N GLN A 152 -16.69 -13.52 1.51
CA GLN A 152 -16.14 -13.36 0.16
C GLN A 152 -15.06 -12.30 0.10
N LEU A 153 -15.23 -11.18 0.83
CA LEU A 153 -14.23 -10.12 0.95
C LEU A 153 -12.88 -10.68 1.41
N ALA A 154 -12.88 -11.46 2.51
CA ALA A 154 -11.67 -12.08 3.03
C ALA A 154 -11.00 -13.00 1.99
N ASN A 155 -11.78 -13.79 1.27
CA ASN A 155 -11.27 -14.71 0.26
C ASN A 155 -10.69 -13.99 -0.97
N LEU A 156 -11.37 -12.95 -1.47
CA LEU A 156 -10.95 -12.18 -2.62
C LEU A 156 -9.68 -11.36 -2.34
N PHE A 157 -9.57 -10.78 -1.15
CA PHE A 157 -8.44 -9.95 -0.77
C PHE A 157 -7.24 -10.75 -0.24
N ARG A 158 -7.45 -12.01 0.19
CA ARG A 158 -6.39 -12.87 0.76
C ARG A 158 -5.09 -12.91 -0.06
N PRO A 159 -5.09 -13.00 -1.40
CA PRO A 159 -3.84 -12.99 -2.17
C PRO A 159 -3.07 -11.67 -2.01
N TYR A 160 -3.77 -10.55 -1.92
CA TYR A 160 -3.19 -9.20 -1.87
C TYR A 160 -2.75 -8.76 -0.48
N LEU A 161 -3.31 -9.40 0.55
CA LEU A 161 -2.99 -9.17 1.96
C LEU A 161 -1.85 -10.07 2.47
N GLN A 162 -1.11 -10.70 1.57
CA GLN A 162 0.13 -11.41 1.88
C GLN A 162 1.33 -10.52 1.49
N LEU A 163 2.32 -10.40 2.39
CA LEU A 163 3.54 -9.62 2.16
C LEU A 163 4.37 -10.14 0.96
N GLU A 164 4.15 -11.40 0.56
CA GLU A 164 4.85 -12.04 -0.56
C GLU A 164 4.24 -11.72 -1.93
N HIS A 165 3.05 -11.11 -2.00
CA HIS A 165 2.39 -10.76 -3.25
C HIS A 165 3.01 -9.50 -3.88
N GLY A 166 4.19 -9.68 -4.46
CA GLY A 166 4.82 -8.70 -5.35
C GLY A 166 4.02 -8.53 -6.65
N PRO A 167 4.25 -7.45 -7.41
CA PRO A 167 3.58 -7.23 -8.68
C PRO A 167 3.81 -8.43 -9.59
N SER A 168 2.73 -9.05 -10.06
CA SER A 168 2.73 -10.00 -11.17
C SER A 168 3.22 -9.25 -12.41
N THR A 169 4.51 -9.37 -12.67
CA THR A 169 5.13 -9.01 -13.96
C THR A 169 4.65 -9.94 -15.06
#